data_AF-A0A8T4PWU9-F1
#
_entry.id   AF-A0A8T4PWU9-F1
#
_cell.length_a   1.000
_cell.length_b   1.000
_cell.length_c   1.000
_cell.angle_alpha   90.00
_cell.angle_beta   90.00
_cell.angle_gamma   90.00
#
_symmetry.space_group_name_H-M   'P 1'
#
loop_
_entity.id
_entity.type
_entity.pdbx_description
1 polymer ?
#
loop_
_entity_poly.entity_id
_entity_poly.type
_entity_poly.pdbx_seq_one_letter_code
_entity_poly.pdbx_strand_id
1 'polypeptide(L)'
;MVVQLFGMIDLLASVSIILARAEVAPGFITLIAILVLIKSLIFIKDIVSIIDIIGVIFIFLALSGSFSIITWLFLVWFLQKGLISLLS
;
A
#
# COMPACT_ATOMS: atom_id res chain seq x y z
N MET A 1 16.65 -2.27 -9.93
CA MET A 1 16.42 -3.35 -8.95
C MET A 1 15.73 -2.88 -7.67
N VAL A 2 16.30 -1.99 -6.86
CA VAL A 2 15.65 -1.55 -5.60
C VAL A 2 14.31 -0.84 -5.85
N VAL A 3 14.23 0.00 -6.88
CA VAL A 3 12.99 0.68 -7.29
C VAL A 3 11.90 -0.31 -7.67
N GLN A 4 12.24 -1.34 -8.46
CA GLN A 4 11.32 -2.41 -8.84
C GLN A 4 10.82 -3.22 -7.64
N LEU A 5 11.68 -3.45 -6.64
CA LEU A 5 11.29 -4.13 -5.40
C LEU A 5 10.25 -3.29 -4.61
N PHE A 6 10.44 -1.97 -4.51
CA PHE A 6 9.44 -1.10 -3.91
C PHE A 6 8.14 -1.02 -4.72
N GLY A 7 8.25 -1.04 -6.05
CA GLY A 7 7.11 -1.13 -6.95
C GLY A 7 6.30 -2.42 -6.74
N MET A 8 6.98 -3.55 -6.54
CA MET A 8 6.33 -4.81 -6.21
C MET A 8 5.60 -4.74 -4.86
N ILE A 9 6.19 -4.09 -3.84
CA ILE A 9 5.53 -3.86 -2.54
C ILE A 9 4.27 -2.99 -2.73
N ASP A 10 4.32 -1.96 -3.57
CA ASP A 10 3.15 -1.13 -3.89
C ASP A 10 2.04 -1.94 -4.57
N LEU A 11 2.38 -2.78 -5.55
CA LEU A 11 1.39 -3.66 -6.16
C LEU A 11 0.76 -4.62 -5.15
N LEU A 12 1.57 -5.23 -4.29
CA LEU A 12 1.05 -6.09 -3.23
C LEU A 12 0.16 -5.31 -2.26
N ALA A 13 0.46 -4.04 -1.96
CA ALA A 13 -0.40 -3.19 -1.14
C ALA A 13 -1.77 -2.94 -1.79
N SER A 14 -1.80 -2.72 -3.12
CA SER A 14 -3.06 -2.59 -3.86
C SER A 14 -3.90 -3.87 -3.79
N VAL A 15 -3.27 -5.04 -3.96
CA VAL A 15 -3.92 -6.35 -3.82
C VAL A 15 -4.39 -6.57 -2.39
N SER A 16 -3.62 -6.12 -1.40
CA SER A 16 -3.94 -6.25 0.03
C SER A 16 -5.24 -5.52 0.38
N ILE A 17 -5.55 -4.40 -0.26
CA ILE A 17 -6.83 -3.68 -0.06
C ILE A 17 -8.01 -4.51 -0.58
N ILE A 18 -7.84 -5.21 -1.71
CA ILE A 18 -8.87 -6.12 -2.26
C ILE A 18 -9.05 -7.33 -1.33
N LEU A 19 -7.95 -7.92 -0.85
CA LEU A 19 -7.99 -9.04 0.08
C LEU A 19 -8.62 -8.65 1.42
N ALA A 20 -8.35 -7.44 1.91
CA ALA A 20 -8.99 -6.90 3.10
C ALA A 20 -10.51 -6.82 2.91
N ARG A 21 -10.98 -6.43 1.71
CA ARG A 21 -12.41 -6.38 1.39
C ARG A 21 -13.07 -7.76 1.35
N ALA A 22 -12.32 -8.78 0.96
CA ALA A 22 -12.77 -10.16 1.01
C ALA A 22 -12.63 -10.79 2.41
N GLU A 23 -12.09 -10.05 3.38
CA GLU A 23 -11.82 -10.51 4.74
C GLU A 23 -10.86 -11.71 4.79
N VAL A 24 -9.94 -11.79 3.82
CA VAL A 24 -8.99 -12.91 3.67
C VAL A 24 -7.56 -12.48 4.02
N ALA A 25 -6.80 -13.39 4.64
CA ALA A 25 -5.36 -13.27 4.89
C ALA A 25 -4.93 -12.00 5.66
N PRO A 26 -5.53 -11.71 6.85
CA PRO A 26 -5.20 -10.51 7.62
C PRO A 26 -3.72 -10.41 8.02
N GLY A 27 -3.06 -11.55 8.25
CA GLY A 27 -1.63 -11.60 8.54
C GLY A 27 -0.76 -11.14 7.35
N PHE A 28 -1.12 -11.52 6.13
CA PHE A 28 -0.43 -11.08 4.92
C PHE A 28 -0.60 -9.57 4.71
N ILE A 29 -1.84 -9.07 4.83
CA ILE A 29 -2.14 -7.64 4.67
C ILE A 29 -1.37 -6.80 5.70
N THR A 30 -1.31 -7.25 6.96
CA THR A 30 -0.56 -6.58 8.02
C THR A 30 0.94 -6.54 7.69
N LEU A 31 1.51 -7.65 7.22
CA LEU A 31 2.91 -7.70 6.80
C LEU A 31 3.19 -6.72 5.66
N ILE A 32 2.33 -6.68 4.64
CA ILE A 32 2.49 -5.73 3.53
C ILE A 32 2.35 -4.28 4.01
N ALA A 33 1.38 -3.97 4.87
CA ALA A 33 1.20 -2.64 5.45
C ALA A 33 2.44 -2.17 6.21
N ILE A 34 3.06 -3.06 6.99
CA ILE A 34 4.31 -2.79 7.71
C ILE A 34 5.46 -2.56 6.72
N LEU A 35 5.57 -3.35 5.65
CA LEU A 35 6.60 -3.15 4.63
C LEU A 35 6.46 -1.81 3.90
N VAL A 36 5.21 -1.41 3.58
CA VAL A 36 4.92 -0.08 3.02
C VAL A 36 5.31 1.01 4.01
N LEU A 37 4.99 0.83 5.30
CA LEU A 37 5.36 1.78 6.34
C LEU A 37 6.88 1.93 6.44
N ILE A 38 7.62 0.83 6.54
CA ILE A 38 9.08 0.85 6.62
C ILE A 38 9.69 1.57 5.42
N LYS A 39 9.28 1.24 4.19
CA LYS A 39 9.83 1.93 3.01
C LYS A 39 9.47 3.42 3.01
N SER A 40 8.25 3.78 3.40
CA SER A 40 7.81 5.17 3.42
C SER A 40 8.56 6.01 4.47
N LEU A 41 8.97 5.40 5.59
CA LEU A 41 9.81 6.03 6.59
C LEU A 41 11.25 6.25 6.09
N ILE A 42 11.80 5.32 5.29
CA ILE A 42 13.14 5.47 4.69
C ILE A 42 13.19 6.71 3.77
N PHE A 43 12.11 6.97 3.03
CA PHE A 43 12.01 8.08 2.07
C PHE A 43 11.11 9.23 2.55
N ILE A 44 10.99 9.46 3.86
CA ILE A 44 10.00 10.39 4.45
C ILE A 44 10.07 11.84 3.95
N LYS A 45 11.21 12.25 3.37
CA LYS A 45 11.39 13.59 2.80
C LYS A 45 10.56 13.81 1.53
N ASP A 46 10.14 12.73 0.86
CA ASP A 46 9.38 12.80 -0.38
C ASP A 46 7.88 12.83 -0.11
N ILE A 47 7.16 13.73 -0.80
CA ILE A 47 5.71 13.86 -0.67
C ILE A 47 4.97 12.55 -0.98
N VAL A 48 5.53 11.76 -1.90
CA VAL A 48 5.02 10.44 -2.28
C VAL A 48 5.03 9.48 -1.08
N SER A 49 6.07 9.55 -0.24
CA SER A 49 6.19 8.72 0.96
C SER A 49 5.23 9.14 2.06
N ILE A 50 4.95 10.44 2.19
CA ILE A 50 3.93 10.95 3.12
C ILE A 50 2.55 10.39 2.73
N ILE A 51 2.22 10.39 1.44
CA ILE A 51 0.98 9.82 0.93
C ILE A 51 0.92 8.32 1.23
N ASP A 52 2.02 7.58 1.05
CA ASP A 52 2.07 6.15 1.38
C ASP A 52 1.82 5.88 2.87
N ILE A 53 2.36 6.70 3.78
CA ILE A 53 2.11 6.59 5.24
C ILE A 53 0.61 6.74 5.52
N ILE A 54 -0.04 7.72 4.89
CA ILE A 54 -1.50 7.89 5.02
C ILE A 54 -2.20 6.66 4.44
N GLY A 55 -1.76 6.14 3.31
CA GLY A 55 -2.31 4.94 2.69
C GLY A 55 -2.21 3.70 3.60
N VAL A 56 -1.13 3.55 4.36
CA VAL A 56 -1.00 2.48 5.37
C VAL A 56 -2.08 2.57 6.44
N ILE A 57 -2.43 3.78 6.90
CA ILE A 57 -3.53 3.97 7.86
C ILE A 57 -4.83 3.44 7.25
N PHE A 58 -5.09 3.72 5.97
CA PHE A 58 -6.28 3.21 5.28
C PHE A 58 -6.25 1.70 5.03
N ILE A 59 -5.08 1.08 4.89
CA ILE A 59 -4.97 -0.39 4.87
C ILE A 59 -5.36 -0.98 6.23
N PHE A 60 -4.94 -0.37 7.34
CA PHE A 60 -5.35 -0.83 8.68
C PHE A 60 -6.84 -0.60 8.96
N LEU A 61 -7.42 0.50 8.46
CA LEU A 61 -8.87 0.72 8.52
C LEU A 61 -9.64 -0.28 7.65
N ALA A 62 -9.11 -0.64 6.49
CA ALA A 62 -9.68 -1.69 5.65
C ALA A 62 -9.68 -3.05 6.36
N LEU A 63 -8.62 -3.36 7.12
CA LEU A 63 -8.54 -4.57 7.94
C LEU A 63 -9.60 -4.65 9.05
N SER A 64 -10.08 -3.51 9.56
CA SER A 64 -11.17 -3.49 10.54
C SER A 64 -12.56 -3.51 9.89
N GLY A 65 -12.64 -3.75 8.57
CA GLY A 65 -13.90 -3.76 7.82
C GLY A 65 -14.39 -2.38 7.40
N SER A 66 -13.61 -1.32 7.68
CA SER A 66 -13.98 0.06 7.32
C SER A 66 -13.48 0.41 5.91
N PHE A 67 -14.40 0.41 4.95
CA PHE A 67 -14.13 0.80 3.58
C PHE A 67 -14.82 2.12 3.24
N SER A 68 -14.03 3.08 2.77
CA SER A 68 -14.54 4.36 2.24
C SER A 68 -14.08 4.55 0.81
N ILE A 69 -14.63 5.57 0.13
CA ILE A 69 -14.13 5.99 -1.19
C ILE A 69 -12.63 6.30 -1.18
N ILE A 70 -12.11 6.77 -0.03
CA ILE A 70 -10.69 7.10 0.15
C ILE A 70 -9.83 5.83 0.14
N THR A 71 -10.31 4.72 0.73
CA THR A 71 -9.62 3.42 0.68
C THR A 71 -9.45 2.94 -0.77
N TRP A 72 -10.46 3.14 -1.61
CA TRP A 72 -10.39 2.81 -3.04
C TRP A 72 -9.43 3.72 -3.82
N LEU A 73 -9.34 5.01 -3.46
CA LEU A 73 -8.33 5.90 -4.03
C LEU A 73 -6.92 5.42 -3.70
N PHE A 74 -6.67 4.93 -2.47
CA PHE A 74 -5.38 4.36 -2.11
C PHE A 74 -5.05 3.06 -2.85
N LEU A 75 -6.05 2.23 -3.17
CA LEU A 75 -5.85 1.09 -4.05
C LEU A 75 -5.32 1.53 -5.42
N VAL A 76 -5.97 2.52 -6.04
CA VAL A 76 -5.53 3.06 -7.33
C VAL A 76 -4.15 3.70 -7.21
N TRP A 77 -3.89 4.43 -6.12
CA TRP A 77 -2.59 5.05 -5.83
C TRP A 77 -1.45 4.04 -5.79
N PHE A 78 -1.60 2.96 -5.01
CA PHE A 78 -0.59 1.92 -4.90
C PHE A 78 -0.43 1.16 -6.22
N LEU A 79 -1.53 0.92 -6.95
CA LEU A 79 -1.49 0.24 -8.24
C LEU A 79 -0.73 1.04 -9.30
N GLN A 80 -1.07 2.33 -9.49
CA GLN A 80 -0.39 3.18 -10.49
C GLN A 80 1.10 3.32 -10.16
N LYS A 81 1.42 3.54 -8.88
CA LYS A 81 2.79 3.75 -8.42
C LYS A 81 3.61 2.47 -8.61
N GLY A 82 3.05 1.32 -8.22
CA GLY A 82 3.68 0.03 -8.40
C GLY A 82 4.01 -0.28 -9.85
N LEU A 83 3.07 -0.01 -10.77
CA LEU A 83 3.29 -0.18 -12.21
C LEU A 83 4.39 0.74 -12.75
N ILE A 84 4.38 2.02 -12.38
CA ILE A 84 5.40 2.99 -12.82
C ILE A 84 6.79 2.54 -12.36
N SER A 85 6.93 2.13 -11.10
CA SER A 85 8.21 1.69 -10.52
C SER A 85 8.74 0.38 -11.08
N LEU A 86 7.90 -0.47 -11.68
CA LEU A 86 8.36 -1.68 -12.37
C LEU A 86 8.91 -1.39 -13.78
N LEU A 87 8.38 -0.35 -14.44
CA LEU A 87 8.77 0.05 -15.79
C LEU A 87 10.01 0.96 -15.82
N SER A 88 10.39 1.55 -14.68
CA SER A 88 11.61 2.34 -14.48
C SER A 88 12.82 1.50 -14.11
#